data_AF-A0A968LH16-F1
#
_entry.id   AF-A0A968LH16-F1
#
_cell.length_a   1.000
_cell.length_b   1.000
_cell.length_c   1.000
_cell.angle_alpha   90.00
_cell.angle_beta   90.00
_cell.angle_gamma   90.00
#
_symmetry.space_group_name_H-M   'P 1'
#
loop_
_entity.id
_entity.type
_entity.pdbx_description
1 polymer ?
#
loop_
_entity_poly.entity_id
_entity_poly.type
_entity_poly.pdbx_seq_one_letter_code
_entity_poly.pdbx_strand_id
1 'polypeptide(L)'
;MQATESTSPSTSDPMRLPPGPSGQVVSTLRLIRQPLEALREWHEIYGDTFTVKKLGVPTVITADPDLIGQIYAVRDLELFDAVLFPAADALFGPRSRR
;
A
#
# COMPACT_ATOMS: atom_id res chain seq x y z
N MET A 1 -17.68 40.24 5.52
CA MET A 1 -18.34 39.23 4.66
C MET A 1 -17.32 38.14 4.40
N GLN A 2 -17.63 36.89 4.75
CA GLN A 2 -16.74 35.72 4.66
C GLN A 2 -16.85 35.05 3.27
N ALA A 3 -15.73 34.48 2.81
CA ALA A 3 -15.61 33.26 1.99
C ALA A 3 -14.10 32.91 1.97
N THR A 4 -13.55 32.14 2.91
CA THR A 4 -13.34 30.67 2.85
C THR A 4 -12.86 30.17 1.48
N GLU A 5 -11.56 30.34 1.19
CA GLU A 5 -10.86 29.54 0.19
C GLU A 5 -9.90 28.59 0.90
N SER A 6 -10.20 27.31 0.70
CA SER A 6 -9.54 26.08 1.08
C SER A 6 -8.09 26.18 1.57
N THR A 7 -7.91 25.83 2.85
CA THR A 7 -6.67 25.24 3.35
C THR A 7 -6.40 23.93 2.61
N SER A 8 -5.47 23.92 1.66
CA SER A 8 -4.64 22.75 1.34
C SER A 8 -3.39 23.21 0.60
N PRO A 9 -2.24 23.09 1.26
CA PRO A 9 -1.23 22.19 0.73
C PRO A 9 -0.78 21.26 1.86
N SER A 10 -1.25 20.02 1.85
CA SER A 10 -0.56 18.96 2.55
C SER A 10 0.77 18.76 1.82
N THR A 11 1.80 19.48 2.25
CA THR A 11 3.19 19.28 1.84
C THR A 11 3.56 17.83 2.14
N SER A 12 3.44 16.97 1.14
CA SER A 12 4.01 15.64 1.12
C SER A 12 5.52 15.80 1.12
N ASP A 13 6.13 15.60 2.28
CA ASP A 13 7.56 15.35 2.40
C ASP A 13 7.88 14.11 1.54
N PRO A 14 8.71 14.20 0.48
CA PRO A 14 8.96 13.09 -0.44
C PRO A 14 9.60 11.87 0.21
N MET A 15 10.00 11.96 1.50
CA MET A 15 10.52 10.85 2.29
C MET A 15 9.51 10.23 3.28
N ARG A 16 8.30 10.80 3.44
CA ARG A 16 7.30 10.26 4.36
C ARG A 16 6.25 9.45 3.60
N LEU A 17 6.36 8.14 3.75
CA LEU A 17 5.30 7.23 3.36
C LEU A 17 3.99 7.60 4.08
N PRO A 18 2.83 7.41 3.42
CA PRO A 18 1.53 7.71 4.03
C PRO A 18 1.37 6.92 5.33
N PRO A 19 0.63 7.47 6.32
CA PRO A 19 0.41 6.80 7.59
C PRO A 19 -0.33 5.47 7.38
N GLY A 20 -0.23 4.58 8.35
CA GLY A 20 -0.91 3.31 8.29
C GLY A 20 -0.81 2.53 9.59
N PRO A 21 -1.40 1.32 9.63
CA PRO A 21 -1.52 0.56 10.86
C PRO A 21 -0.17 0.28 11.52
N SER A 22 -0.13 0.50 12.83
CA SER A 22 1.03 0.18 13.66
C SER A 22 1.09 -1.33 13.96
N GLY A 23 2.31 -1.88 13.99
CA GLY A 23 2.56 -3.29 14.36
C GLY A 23 2.67 -4.26 13.17
N GLN A 24 3.91 -4.57 12.76
CA GLN A 24 4.20 -5.39 11.57
C GLN A 24 3.56 -6.78 11.62
N VAL A 25 3.60 -7.45 12.77
CA VAL A 25 3.07 -8.81 12.94
C VAL A 25 1.54 -8.81 12.91
N VAL A 26 0.90 -7.84 13.56
CA VAL A 26 -0.56 -7.74 13.61
C VAL A 26 -1.12 -7.37 12.24
N SER A 27 -0.55 -6.38 11.55
CA SER A 27 -0.96 -6.02 10.20
C SER A 27 -0.82 -7.20 9.24
N THR A 28 0.30 -7.94 9.31
CA THR A 28 0.54 -9.12 8.46
C THR A 28 -0.47 -10.23 8.79
N LEU A 29 -0.72 -10.54 10.06
CA LEU A 29 -1.66 -11.59 10.47
C LEU A 29 -3.10 -11.26 10.07
N ARG A 30 -3.53 -9.99 10.18
CA ARG A 30 -4.86 -9.55 9.74
C ARG A 30 -5.02 -9.66 8.22
N LEU A 31 -3.97 -9.33 7.45
CA LEU A 31 -3.95 -9.54 6.01
C LEU A 31 -4.05 -11.02 5.61
N ILE A 32 -3.48 -11.94 6.41
CA ILE A 32 -3.55 -13.38 6.13
C ILE A 32 -4.92 -13.95 6.51
N ARG A 33 -5.47 -13.55 7.67
CA ARG A 33 -6.71 -14.14 8.20
C ARG A 33 -7.99 -13.49 7.65
N GLN A 34 -7.98 -12.18 7.47
CA GLN A 34 -9.17 -11.37 7.18
C GLN A 34 -8.80 -10.18 6.26
N PRO A 35 -8.29 -10.44 5.04
CA PRO A 35 -7.74 -9.39 4.17
C PRO A 35 -8.76 -8.30 3.83
N LEU A 36 -9.98 -8.68 3.45
CA LEU A 36 -11.02 -7.73 3.03
C LEU A 36 -11.43 -6.80 4.18
N GLU A 37 -11.73 -7.37 5.35
CA GLU A 37 -12.12 -6.59 6.53
C GLU A 37 -10.99 -5.67 7.00
N ALA A 38 -9.75 -6.17 7.01
CA ALA A 38 -8.60 -5.36 7.40
C ALA A 38 -8.36 -4.18 6.44
N LEU A 39 -8.44 -4.43 5.12
CA LEU A 39 -8.29 -3.37 4.12
C LEU A 39 -9.41 -2.34 4.21
N ARG A 40 -10.64 -2.79 4.42
CA ARG A 40 -11.80 -1.89 4.59
C ARG A 40 -11.66 -1.03 5.84
N GLU A 41 -11.30 -1.62 6.97
CA GLU A 41 -11.07 -0.88 8.22
C GLU A 41 -9.93 0.15 8.06
N TRP A 42 -8.84 -0.22 7.39
CA TRP A 42 -7.73 0.72 7.15
C TRP A 42 -8.07 1.80 6.15
N HIS A 43 -8.89 1.50 5.15
CA HIS A 43 -9.44 2.51 4.24
C HIS A 43 -10.32 3.51 4.99
N GLU A 44 -11.19 3.03 5.88
CA GLU A 44 -12.04 3.89 6.71
C GLU A 44 -11.22 4.78 7.67
N ILE A 45 -10.06 4.31 8.18
CA ILE A 45 -9.21 5.05 9.13
C ILE A 45 -8.20 5.98 8.45
N TYR A 46 -7.52 5.51 7.40
CA TYR A 46 -6.38 6.19 6.77
C TYR A 46 -6.71 6.76 5.38
N GLY A 47 -7.89 6.47 4.84
CA GLY A 47 -8.33 6.92 3.53
C GLY A 47 -7.84 6.04 2.38
N ASP A 48 -7.85 6.61 1.18
CA ASP A 48 -7.59 5.88 -0.07
C ASP A 48 -6.17 5.35 -0.19
N THR A 49 -5.18 5.93 0.51
CA THR A 49 -3.77 5.52 0.40
C THR A 49 -3.12 5.42 1.77
N PHE A 50 -2.60 4.23 2.09
CA PHE A 50 -1.97 3.95 3.38
C PHE A 50 -0.81 2.96 3.27
N THR A 51 0.07 2.94 4.28
CA THR A 51 1.24 2.06 4.30
C THR A 51 1.06 0.91 5.28
N VAL A 52 1.18 -0.33 4.82
CA VAL A 52 1.23 -1.53 5.65
C VAL A 52 2.65 -2.10 5.68
N LYS A 53 3.11 -2.53 6.86
CA LYS A 53 4.40 -3.23 6.98
C LYS A 53 4.17 -4.74 6.94
N LYS A 54 4.33 -5.36 5.76
CA LYS A 54 4.20 -6.81 5.57
C LYS A 54 5.57 -7.46 5.69
N LEU A 55 5.77 -8.37 6.64
CA LEU A 55 7.03 -9.12 6.83
C LEU A 55 8.30 -8.22 6.87
N GLY A 56 8.21 -7.03 7.46
CA GLY A 56 9.34 -6.09 7.50
C GLY A 56 9.40 -5.11 6.32
N VAL A 57 8.72 -5.41 5.22
CA VAL A 57 8.71 -4.58 4.01
C VAL A 57 7.55 -3.58 4.06
N PRO A 58 7.80 -2.26 3.98
CA PRO A 58 6.74 -1.28 3.83
C PRO A 58 6.10 -1.44 2.44
N THR A 59 4.79 -1.59 2.41
CA THR A 59 4.00 -1.65 1.17
C THR A 59 2.94 -0.56 1.23
N VAL A 60 2.91 0.29 0.21
CA VAL A 60 1.84 1.26 0.02
C VAL A 60 0.68 0.57 -0.68
N ILE A 61 -0.52 0.72 -0.13
CA ILE A 61 -1.77 0.25 -0.71
C ILE A 61 -2.58 1.48 -1.06
N THR A 62 -3.15 1.51 -2.27
CA THR A 62 -4.02 2.60 -2.73
C THR A 62 -5.28 2.07 -3.39
N ALA A 63 -6.40 2.74 -3.11
CA ALA A 63 -7.70 2.59 -3.76
C ALA A 63 -8.05 3.82 -4.63
N ASP A 64 -7.14 4.79 -4.74
CA ASP A 64 -7.32 6.00 -5.54
C ASP A 64 -7.30 5.65 -7.04
N PRO A 65 -8.39 5.87 -7.79
CA PRO A 65 -8.48 5.49 -9.19
C PRO A 65 -7.45 6.20 -10.08
N ASP A 66 -7.06 7.44 -9.75
CA ASP A 66 -6.10 8.20 -10.53
C ASP A 66 -4.68 7.67 -10.32
N LEU A 67 -4.32 7.32 -9.08
CA LEU A 67 -3.03 6.69 -8.78
C LEU A 67 -2.95 5.28 -9.35
N ILE A 68 -4.04 4.51 -9.28
CA ILE A 68 -4.12 3.19 -9.91
C ILE A 68 -3.85 3.32 -11.41
N GLY A 69 -4.48 4.27 -12.08
CA GLY A 69 -4.24 4.54 -13.50
C GLY A 69 -2.77 4.85 -13.80
N GLN A 70 -2.12 5.66 -12.96
CA GLN A 70 -0.70 5.97 -13.09
C GLN A 70 0.19 4.74 -12.89
N ILE A 71 -0.05 3.92 -11.87
CA ILE A 71 0.72 2.69 -11.59
C ILE A 71 0.65 1.74 -12.78
N TYR A 72 -0.54 1.51 -13.34
CA TYR A 72 -0.73 0.62 -14.49
C TYR A 72 -0.27 1.24 -15.83
N ALA A 73 -0.10 2.56 -15.90
CA ALA A 73 0.44 3.22 -17.08
C ALA A 73 1.97 3.09 -17.21
N VAL A 74 2.67 2.74 -16.11
CA VAL A 74 4.12 2.52 -16.13
C VAL A 74 4.44 1.24 -16.93
N ARG A 75 5.30 1.37 -17.95
CA ARG A 75 5.72 0.28 -18.85
C ARG A 75 7.10 -0.29 -18.53
N ASP A 76 7.71 0.15 -17.43
CA ASP A 76 9.02 -0.31 -16.98
C ASP A 76 8.88 -1.64 -16.23
N LEU A 77 9.13 -2.75 -16.93
CA LEU A 77 9.02 -4.09 -16.36
C LEU A 77 10.13 -4.38 -15.34
N GLU A 78 11.33 -3.80 -15.48
CA GLU A 78 12.45 -4.01 -14.54
C GLU A 78 12.08 -3.47 -13.14
N LEU A 79 11.32 -2.37 -13.09
CA LEU A 79 10.82 -1.78 -11.85
C LEU A 79 9.80 -2.67 -11.12
N PHE A 80 8.98 -3.43 -11.85
CA PHE A 80 7.93 -4.29 -11.27
C PHE A 80 8.37 -5.74 -11.02
N ASP A 81 9.29 -6.28 -11.81
CA ASP A 81 9.78 -7.67 -11.68
C ASP A 81 10.60 -7.84 -10.39
N ALA A 82 11.34 -6.81 -9.97
CA ALA A 82 12.22 -6.85 -8.81
C ALA A 82 11.49 -6.95 -7.45
N VAL A 83 10.21 -6.59 -7.37
CA VAL A 83 9.50 -6.44 -6.08
C VAL A 83 8.56 -7.62 -5.78
N LEU A 84 7.95 -8.24 -6.79
CA LEU A 84 6.88 -9.22 -6.57
C LEU A 84 7.41 -10.62 -6.22
N PHE A 85 8.48 -11.08 -6.88
CA PHE A 85 8.91 -12.47 -6.82
C PHE A 85 9.67 -12.85 -5.53
N PRO A 86 10.61 -12.04 -5.01
CA PRO A 86 11.33 -12.39 -3.78
C PRO A 86 10.40 -12.52 -2.56
N ALA A 87 9.37 -11.68 -2.47
CA ALA A 87 8.38 -11.72 -1.40
C ALA A 87 7.35 -12.85 -1.60
N ALA A 88 7.00 -13.18 -2.85
CA ALA A 88 6.12 -14.30 -3.15
C ALA A 88 6.78 -15.65 -2.85
N ASP A 89 8.07 -15.83 -3.13
CA ASP A 89 8.80 -17.07 -2.81
C ASP A 89 8.85 -17.32 -1.29
N ALA A 90 8.98 -16.26 -0.49
CA ALA A 90 8.92 -16.35 0.97
C ALA A 90 7.52 -16.77 1.50
N LEU A 91 6.45 -16.47 0.75
CA LEU A 91 5.06 -16.74 1.16
C LEU A 91 4.51 -18.05 0.58
N PHE A 92 4.92 -18.44 -0.63
CA PHE A 92 4.35 -19.56 -1.38
C PHE A 92 5.33 -20.72 -1.64
N GLY A 93 6.60 -20.57 -1.25
CA GLY A 93 7.67 -21.53 -1.53
C GLY A 93 8.11 -21.52 -3.00
N PRO A 94 9.27 -22.14 -3.32
CA PRO A 94 9.74 -22.20 -4.70
C PRO A 94 8.74 -22.98 -5.55
N ARG A 95 8.17 -22.32 -6.56
CA ARG A 95 7.23 -22.97 -7.50
C ARG A 95 7.89 -24.20 -8.13
N SER A 96 7.24 -25.36 -8.07
CA SER A 96 7.64 -26.51 -8.87
C SER A 96 7.42 -26.17 -10.35
N ARG A 97 8.50 -25.93 -11.11
CA ARG A 97 8.43 -26.01 -12.57
C ARG A 97 8.03 -27.45 -12.93
N ARG A 98 6.86 -27.63 -13.53
CA ARG A 98 6.54 -28.74 -14.42
C ARG A 98 6.19 -28.17 -15.77
#